data_AF-A0A849DJ99-F1
#
_entry.id   AF-A0A849DJ99-F1
#
_cell.length_a   1.000
_cell.length_b   1.000
_cell.length_c   1.000
_cell.angle_alpha   90.00
_cell.angle_beta   90.00
_cell.angle_gamma   90.00
#
_symmetry.space_group_name_H-M   'P 1'
#
loop_
_entity.id
_entity.type
_entity.pdbx_description
1 polymer ?
#
loop_
_entity_poly.entity_id
_entity_poly.type
_entity_poly.pdbx_seq_one_letter_code
_entity_poly.pdbx_strand_id
1 'polypeptide(L)'
;MAVVGTLAVTLAVISAVWPAAQPTPSDNRQPGTEQVRHLSDLPFISISNGLGPVAIDQANGDSEVDDGGPITIGDQVFARGLGVHAPSQIRFYPAAACTRFVAQVGVDSEAGDGGSVAFQVLADGRSVYNSDVLTGQDGPRAIDIDLDNVEVLDLIVTDGHDGAAGDGAAWAGAFLTCQD
;
A
#
# COMPACT_ATOMS: atom_id res chain seq x y z
N MET A 1 -41.16 -74.26 7.03
CA MET A 1 -41.06 -74.24 5.56
C MET A 1 -40.96 -72.79 5.12
N ALA A 2 -40.01 -72.52 4.21
CA ALA A 2 -39.84 -71.34 3.36
C ALA A 2 -39.44 -69.99 3.99
N VAL A 3 -38.32 -69.50 3.45
CA VAL A 3 -37.63 -68.21 3.63
C VAL A 3 -38.08 -67.26 2.51
N VAL A 4 -38.31 -65.98 2.82
CA VAL A 4 -38.16 -64.80 1.93
C VAL A 4 -37.96 -63.60 2.87
N GLY A 5 -36.97 -62.72 2.81
CA GLY A 5 -36.03 -62.35 1.76
C GLY A 5 -36.25 -60.89 1.35
N THR A 6 -35.80 -59.91 2.14
CA THR A 6 -35.78 -58.50 1.73
C THR A 6 -34.42 -57.89 2.01
N LEU A 7 -33.78 -57.39 0.95
CA LEU A 7 -32.44 -56.82 0.88
C LEU A 7 -32.37 -55.46 1.57
N ALA A 8 -31.44 -55.31 2.52
CA ALA A 8 -30.99 -54.00 2.99
C ALA A 8 -29.80 -53.56 2.12
N VAL A 9 -29.94 -52.45 1.39
CA VAL A 9 -28.82 -51.79 0.73
C VAL A 9 -28.16 -50.88 1.76
N THR A 10 -27.03 -51.32 2.32
CA THR A 10 -26.16 -50.45 3.12
C THR A 10 -25.23 -49.68 2.17
N LEU A 11 -25.37 -48.35 2.16
CA LEU A 11 -24.38 -47.45 1.57
C LEU A 11 -23.06 -47.56 2.34
N ALA A 12 -22.02 -48.08 1.70
CA ALA A 12 -20.66 -47.99 2.19
C ALA A 12 -20.15 -46.56 1.92
N VAL A 13 -19.99 -45.75 2.97
CA VAL A 13 -19.12 -44.56 2.92
C VAL A 13 -17.69 -45.07 3.04
N ILE A 14 -16.97 -45.08 1.92
CA ILE A 14 -15.53 -45.30 1.90
C ILE A 14 -14.88 -44.01 2.40
N SER A 15 -14.53 -43.95 3.68
CA SER A 15 -13.63 -42.93 4.20
C SER A 15 -12.24 -43.18 3.63
N ALA A 16 -11.87 -42.45 2.58
CA ALA A 16 -10.49 -42.41 2.11
C ALA A 16 -9.64 -41.69 3.17
N VAL A 17 -8.99 -42.47 4.04
CA VAL A 17 -7.99 -41.96 4.96
C VAL A 17 -6.70 -41.80 4.16
N TRP A 18 -6.47 -40.60 3.65
CA TRP A 18 -5.17 -40.22 3.12
C TRP A 18 -4.24 -39.99 4.33
N PRO A 19 -3.04 -40.60 4.38
CA PRO A 19 -2.07 -40.20 5.38
C PRO A 19 -1.56 -38.81 4.99
N ALA A 20 -1.99 -37.78 5.73
CA ALA A 20 -1.29 -36.51 5.69
C ALA A 20 0.16 -36.79 6.11
N ALA A 21 1.12 -36.49 5.24
CA ALA A 21 2.53 -36.49 5.60
C ALA A 21 2.71 -35.53 6.79
N GLN A 22 3.10 -36.05 7.94
CA GLN A 22 3.36 -35.23 9.12
C GLN A 22 4.61 -34.39 8.88
N PRO A 23 4.58 -33.06 9.11
CA PRO A 23 5.79 -32.25 9.02
C PRO A 23 6.82 -32.72 10.06
N THR A 24 8.09 -32.76 9.65
CA THR A 24 9.22 -33.18 10.48
C THR A 24 9.49 -32.16 11.60
N PRO A 25 9.80 -32.59 12.83
CA PRO A 25 10.12 -31.68 13.93
C PRO A 25 11.57 -31.17 13.83
N SER A 26 11.79 -30.04 13.15
CA SER A 26 13.04 -29.28 13.32
C SER A 26 12.97 -27.77 13.02
N ASP A 27 11.80 -27.17 12.82
CA ASP A 27 11.66 -25.73 12.94
C ASP A 27 10.32 -25.39 13.60
N ASN A 28 10.39 -24.85 14.81
CA ASN A 28 9.24 -24.53 15.65
C ASN A 28 8.83 -23.05 15.49
N ARG A 29 9.27 -22.38 14.41
CA ARG A 29 8.75 -21.06 14.04
C ARG A 29 7.38 -21.24 13.39
N GLN A 30 6.32 -20.92 14.13
CA GLN A 30 5.04 -20.60 13.50
C GLN A 30 5.31 -19.50 12.45
N PRO A 31 4.80 -19.59 11.21
CA PRO A 31 4.84 -18.43 10.32
C PRO A 31 4.16 -17.27 11.06
N GLY A 32 4.91 -16.18 11.28
CA GLY A 32 4.38 -14.99 11.95
C GLY A 32 3.14 -14.51 11.23
N THR A 33 2.17 -13.95 11.95
CA THR A 33 1.02 -13.36 11.26
C THR A 33 1.49 -12.06 10.59
N GLU A 34 1.22 -11.94 9.29
CA GLU A 34 1.56 -10.74 8.55
C GLU A 34 0.66 -9.58 9.03
N GLN A 35 1.29 -8.50 9.52
CA GLN A 35 0.60 -7.30 10.00
C GLN A 35 0.66 -6.19 8.96
N VAL A 36 -0.46 -5.51 8.74
CA VAL A 36 -0.53 -4.31 7.90
C VAL A 36 -0.53 -3.06 8.78
N ARG A 37 0.36 -2.11 8.48
CA ARG A 37 0.41 -0.80 9.12
C ARG A 37 0.23 0.29 8.07
N HIS A 38 -0.87 1.01 8.11
CA HIS A 38 -1.10 2.11 7.18
C HIS A 38 -0.16 3.27 7.47
N LEU A 39 0.34 3.91 6.40
CA LEU A 39 1.26 5.03 6.53
C LEU A 39 0.60 6.24 7.21
N SER A 40 -0.70 6.42 7.04
CA SER A 40 -1.50 7.45 7.69
C SER A 40 -1.57 7.33 9.22
N ASP A 41 -1.22 6.18 9.80
CA ASP A 41 -1.14 6.00 11.26
C ASP A 41 0.27 6.17 11.83
N LEU A 42 1.27 6.40 10.98
CA LEU A 42 2.67 6.40 11.39
C LEU A 42 3.15 7.78 11.85
N PRO A 43 4.07 7.83 12.82
CA PRO A 43 4.80 9.04 13.10
C PRO A 43 5.82 9.34 11.98
N PHE A 44 5.83 10.58 11.52
CA PHE A 44 6.80 11.07 10.53
C PHE A 44 7.99 11.77 11.23
N ILE A 45 9.19 11.57 10.70
CA ILE A 45 10.41 12.27 11.13
C ILE A 45 10.37 13.73 10.67
N SER A 46 10.00 13.93 9.40
CA SER A 46 9.86 15.24 8.79
C SER A 46 8.90 15.19 7.61
N ILE A 47 8.24 16.31 7.38
CA ILE A 47 7.31 16.51 6.26
C ILE A 47 7.60 17.87 5.64
N SER A 48 7.62 17.93 4.32
CA SER A 48 7.54 19.17 3.55
C SER A 48 6.57 18.98 2.38
N ASN A 49 5.89 20.06 2.01
CA ASN A 49 4.86 20.05 0.98
C ASN A 49 4.87 21.40 0.25
N GLY A 50 4.58 21.40 -1.05
CA GLY A 50 4.65 22.62 -1.87
C GLY A 50 3.51 23.60 -1.54
N LEU A 51 2.33 23.07 -1.26
CA LEU A 51 1.12 23.83 -0.92
C LEU A 51 0.36 23.11 0.20
N GLY A 52 0.02 23.85 1.26
CA GLY A 52 -0.75 23.31 2.38
C GLY A 52 -0.07 22.19 3.16
N PRO A 53 -0.74 21.67 4.19
CA PRO A 53 -0.28 20.52 4.94
C PRO A 53 -0.43 19.21 4.13
N VAL A 54 0.37 18.20 4.46
CA VAL A 54 0.07 16.83 4.00
C VAL A 54 -1.23 16.36 4.65
N ALA A 55 -2.15 15.86 3.83
CA ALA A 55 -3.45 15.38 4.27
C ALA A 55 -3.39 13.89 4.61
N ILE A 56 -4.06 13.50 5.69
CA ILE A 56 -4.12 12.13 6.19
C ILE A 56 -5.46 11.52 5.77
N ASP A 57 -5.42 10.45 4.97
CA ASP A 57 -6.60 9.76 4.43
C ASP A 57 -7.54 10.65 3.59
N GLN A 58 -7.04 11.79 3.11
CA GLN A 58 -7.72 12.75 2.24
C GLN A 58 -6.76 13.25 1.16
N ALA A 59 -7.29 13.81 0.08
CA ALA A 59 -6.53 14.62 -0.87
C ALA A 59 -6.01 15.89 -0.16
N ASN A 60 -4.98 16.53 -0.71
CA ASN A 60 -4.53 17.84 -0.21
C ASN A 60 -5.53 18.92 -0.68
N GLY A 61 -6.10 19.70 0.23
CA GLY A 61 -7.08 20.76 -0.07
C GLY A 61 -6.49 22.18 -0.10
N ASP A 62 -5.19 22.29 -0.39
CA ASP A 62 -4.39 23.52 -0.54
C ASP A 62 -4.02 24.29 0.74
N SER A 63 -4.94 24.56 1.67
CA SER A 63 -4.72 25.64 2.65
C SER A 63 -4.70 25.19 4.10
N GLU A 64 -5.70 24.42 4.51
CA GLU A 64 -5.95 24.04 5.89
C GLU A 64 -5.74 22.55 6.09
N VAL A 65 -5.81 22.10 7.35
CA VAL A 65 -5.84 20.67 7.66
C VAL A 65 -7.26 20.15 7.45
N ASP A 66 -7.40 18.95 6.90
CA ASP A 66 -8.67 18.23 6.69
C ASP A 66 -9.70 18.95 5.78
N ASP A 67 -9.24 19.79 4.86
CA ASP A 67 -10.07 20.54 3.90
C ASP A 67 -10.22 19.86 2.53
N GLY A 68 -9.43 18.83 2.26
CA GLY A 68 -9.46 18.07 1.01
C GLY A 68 -10.56 17.01 0.93
N GLY A 69 -10.90 16.63 -0.30
CA GLY A 69 -11.84 15.55 -0.58
C GLY A 69 -11.25 14.15 -0.39
N PRO A 70 -11.96 13.10 -0.84
CA PRO A 70 -11.43 11.75 -0.85
C PRO A 70 -10.28 11.62 -1.85
N ILE A 71 -9.23 10.87 -1.48
CA ILE A 71 -8.12 10.57 -2.39
C ILE A 71 -8.67 9.83 -3.62
N THR A 72 -8.46 10.39 -4.80
CA THR A 72 -8.99 9.84 -6.04
C THR A 72 -7.95 9.94 -7.14
N ILE A 73 -7.56 8.80 -7.74
CA ILE A 73 -6.60 8.74 -8.85
C ILE A 73 -7.30 8.10 -10.05
N GLY A 74 -7.44 8.84 -11.15
CA GLY A 74 -8.34 8.46 -12.24
C GLY A 74 -9.76 8.22 -11.71
N ASP A 75 -10.32 7.04 -11.98
CA ASP A 75 -11.67 6.66 -11.50
C ASP A 75 -11.67 5.90 -10.16
N GLN A 76 -10.53 5.78 -9.47
CA GLN A 76 -10.40 4.98 -8.25
C GLN A 76 -10.31 5.84 -7.00
N VAL A 77 -11.22 5.58 -6.05
CA VAL A 77 -11.28 6.25 -4.75
C VAL A 77 -10.60 5.40 -3.68
N PHE A 78 -9.78 6.03 -2.84
CA PHE A 78 -9.03 5.38 -1.78
C PHE A 78 -9.41 5.94 -0.42
N ALA A 79 -9.77 5.06 0.52
CA ALA A 79 -10.17 5.44 1.87
C ALA A 79 -8.99 5.78 2.80
N ARG A 80 -7.76 5.43 2.39
CA ARG A 80 -6.55 5.56 3.19
C ARG A 80 -5.42 6.07 2.32
N GLY A 81 -4.48 6.81 2.89
CA GLY A 81 -3.30 7.27 2.17
C GLY A 81 -2.81 8.63 2.65
N LEU A 82 -1.92 9.23 1.86
CA LEU A 82 -1.39 10.57 2.12
C LEU A 82 -1.58 11.44 0.89
N GLY A 83 -2.36 12.50 1.01
CA GLY A 83 -2.51 13.54 0.00
C GLY A 83 -1.41 14.59 0.16
N VAL A 84 -0.75 14.93 -0.94
CA VAL A 84 0.37 15.87 -0.98
C VAL A 84 0.22 16.83 -2.15
N HIS A 85 1.05 17.86 -2.17
CA HIS A 85 1.18 18.77 -3.29
C HIS A 85 2.67 18.96 -3.61
N ALA A 86 3.08 18.71 -4.85
CA ALA A 86 4.50 18.78 -5.21
C ALA A 86 5.06 20.22 -5.11
N PRO A 87 6.38 20.38 -4.89
CA PRO A 87 7.30 19.33 -4.45
C PRO A 87 7.03 18.94 -2.99
N SER A 88 7.07 17.65 -2.69
CA SER A 88 6.83 17.13 -1.34
C SER A 88 7.84 16.07 -0.92
N GLN A 89 8.05 15.95 0.39
CA GLN A 89 8.86 14.90 1.00
C GLN A 89 8.26 14.48 2.35
N ILE A 90 8.09 13.17 2.54
CA ILE A 90 7.69 12.57 3.81
C ILE A 90 8.76 11.56 4.21
N ARG A 91 9.35 11.76 5.38
CA ARG A 91 10.42 10.92 5.91
C ARG A 91 9.93 10.15 7.13
N PHE A 92 10.15 8.84 7.20
CA PHE A 92 9.72 8.02 8.34
C PHE A 92 10.59 6.77 8.56
N TYR A 93 10.41 6.14 9.74
CA TYR A 93 10.97 4.84 10.07
C TYR A 93 9.92 3.74 9.80
N PRO A 94 10.13 2.80 8.87
CA PRO A 94 9.19 1.70 8.62
C PRO A 94 9.06 0.72 9.80
N ALA A 95 9.98 0.76 10.78
CA ALA A 95 10.19 -0.23 11.83
C ALA A 95 10.83 -1.54 11.32
N ALA A 96 11.76 -2.08 12.11
CA ALA A 96 12.63 -3.20 11.71
C ALA A 96 11.89 -4.51 11.39
N ALA A 97 10.65 -4.66 11.85
CA ALA A 97 9.83 -5.83 11.57
C ALA A 97 9.12 -5.76 10.21
N CYS A 98 9.13 -4.59 9.55
CA CYS A 98 8.45 -4.37 8.29
C CYS A 98 9.35 -4.69 7.10
N THR A 99 8.78 -5.35 6.10
CA THR A 99 9.50 -5.98 4.97
C THR A 99 9.08 -5.42 3.62
N ARG A 100 7.86 -4.87 3.51
CA ARG A 100 7.38 -4.23 2.26
C ARG A 100 6.76 -2.88 2.53
N PHE A 101 6.93 -1.96 1.60
CA PHE A 101 6.14 -0.74 1.46
C PHE A 101 5.32 -0.81 0.17
N VAL A 102 4.00 -0.67 0.28
CA VAL A 102 3.07 -0.78 -0.84
C VAL A 102 2.23 0.48 -0.93
N ALA A 103 2.01 0.98 -2.15
CA ALA A 103 1.10 2.09 -2.41
C ALA A 103 0.60 2.09 -3.87
N GLN A 104 -0.44 2.87 -4.12
CA GLN A 104 -0.85 3.32 -5.45
C GLN A 104 -0.48 4.80 -5.58
N VAL A 105 0.32 5.15 -6.57
CA VAL A 105 0.78 6.54 -6.78
C VAL A 105 0.15 7.17 -8.01
N GLY A 106 -0.11 8.48 -7.96
CA GLY A 106 -0.64 9.24 -9.07
C GLY A 106 -1.03 10.67 -8.70
N VAL A 107 -1.36 11.46 -9.73
CA VAL A 107 -1.97 12.79 -9.59
C VAL A 107 -3.38 12.61 -9.03
N ASP A 108 -3.72 13.38 -8.00
CA ASP A 108 -5.08 13.37 -7.47
C ASP A 108 -6.03 14.12 -8.41
N SER A 109 -7.19 13.55 -8.68
CA SER A 109 -8.14 14.07 -9.65
C SER A 109 -8.76 15.43 -9.29
N GLU A 110 -8.71 15.88 -8.04
CA GLU A 110 -9.09 17.26 -7.69
C GLU A 110 -8.17 18.30 -8.35
N ALA A 111 -6.93 17.91 -8.70
CA ALA A 111 -5.96 18.76 -9.36
C ALA A 111 -6.21 18.93 -10.88
N GLY A 112 -7.14 18.13 -11.45
CA GLY A 112 -7.49 18.13 -12.87
C GLY A 112 -6.36 17.69 -13.78
N ASP A 113 -6.44 18.07 -15.07
CA ASP A 113 -5.52 17.58 -16.11
C ASP A 113 -4.18 18.35 -16.18
N GLY A 114 -4.02 19.38 -15.33
CA GLY A 114 -2.90 20.32 -15.42
C GLY A 114 -1.64 19.90 -14.67
N GLY A 115 -1.76 18.98 -13.70
CA GLY A 115 -0.65 18.56 -12.85
C GLY A 115 0.29 17.56 -13.52
N SER A 116 1.58 17.68 -13.20
CA SER A 116 2.62 16.79 -13.69
C SER A 116 3.62 16.49 -12.56
N VAL A 117 3.75 15.22 -12.18
CA VAL A 117 4.57 14.83 -11.03
C VAL A 117 5.41 13.60 -11.32
N ALA A 118 6.51 13.44 -10.58
CA ALA A 118 7.21 12.16 -10.53
C ALA A 118 7.41 11.71 -9.08
N PHE A 119 7.20 10.42 -8.84
CA PHE A 119 7.30 9.79 -7.53
C PHE A 119 8.67 9.14 -7.38
N GLN A 120 9.30 9.37 -6.25
CA GLN A 120 10.56 8.72 -5.89
C GLN A 120 10.47 8.13 -4.49
N VAL A 121 11.13 6.98 -4.31
CA VAL A 121 11.34 6.40 -2.99
C VAL A 121 12.84 6.25 -2.78
N LEU A 122 13.34 6.80 -1.67
CA LEU A 122 14.72 6.59 -1.24
C LEU A 122 14.72 5.74 0.03
N ALA A 123 15.54 4.70 0.05
CA ALA A 123 15.84 3.89 1.22
C ALA A 123 17.26 4.24 1.68
N ASP A 124 17.39 4.75 2.91
CA ASP A 124 18.67 5.20 3.49
C ASP A 124 19.44 6.17 2.56
N GLY A 125 18.69 7.06 1.92
CA GLY A 125 19.21 8.05 0.97
C GLY A 125 19.56 7.52 -0.43
N ARG A 126 19.31 6.23 -0.72
CA ARG A 126 19.50 5.63 -2.05
C ARG A 126 18.16 5.50 -2.76
N SER A 127 18.08 6.01 -3.99
CA SER A 127 16.87 5.84 -4.80
C SER A 127 16.63 4.35 -5.11
N VAL A 128 15.48 3.84 -4.69
CA VAL A 128 15.01 2.47 -4.92
C VAL A 128 13.80 2.42 -5.86
N TYR A 129 13.17 3.57 -6.10
CA TYR A 129 12.10 3.74 -7.07
C TYR A 129 12.13 5.16 -7.65
N ASN A 130 11.88 5.26 -8.95
CA ASN A 130 11.50 6.49 -9.64
C ASN A 130 10.42 6.14 -10.67
N SER A 131 9.35 6.91 -10.73
CA SER A 131 8.40 6.83 -11.83
C SER A 131 8.86 7.65 -13.03
N ASP A 132 8.24 7.39 -14.18
CA ASP A 132 8.12 8.41 -15.23
C ASP A 132 7.28 9.60 -14.70
N VAL A 133 7.20 10.70 -15.45
CA VAL A 133 6.24 11.76 -15.15
C VAL A 133 4.82 11.21 -15.33
N LEU A 134 3.99 11.41 -14.32
CA LEU A 134 2.57 11.07 -14.30
C LEU A 134 1.76 12.37 -14.34
N THR A 135 0.61 12.30 -15.01
CA THR A 135 -0.32 13.43 -15.20
C THR A 135 -1.71 13.07 -14.67
N GLY A 136 -2.62 14.03 -14.60
CA GLY A 136 -4.03 13.78 -14.25
C GLY A 136 -4.77 12.81 -15.20
N GLN A 137 -4.18 12.50 -16.36
CA GLN A 137 -4.72 11.52 -17.31
C GLN A 137 -4.29 10.08 -17.01
N ASP A 138 -3.29 9.90 -16.16
CA ASP A 138 -2.77 8.60 -15.80
C ASP A 138 -3.59 7.97 -14.67
N GLY A 139 -3.83 6.66 -14.77
CA GLY A 139 -4.42 5.89 -13.67
C GLY A 139 -3.41 5.63 -12.54
N PRO A 140 -3.87 5.06 -11.41
CA PRO A 140 -3.00 4.73 -10.29
C PRO A 140 -1.92 3.72 -10.71
N ARG A 141 -0.68 3.99 -10.31
CA ARG A 141 0.46 3.10 -10.51
C ARG A 141 0.81 2.40 -9.22
N ALA A 142 0.76 1.07 -9.24
CA ALA A 142 1.12 0.27 -8.08
C ALA A 142 2.64 0.26 -7.88
N ILE A 143 3.06 0.42 -6.64
CA ILE A 143 4.45 0.25 -6.21
C ILE A 143 4.51 -0.73 -5.03
N ASP A 144 5.59 -1.49 -4.98
CA ASP A 144 5.85 -2.49 -3.94
C ASP A 144 7.36 -2.63 -3.73
N ILE A 145 7.84 -2.02 -2.65
CA ILE A 145 9.27 -1.79 -2.37
C ILE A 145 9.74 -2.69 -1.24
N ASP A 146 10.92 -3.29 -1.42
CA ASP A 146 11.59 -4.09 -0.42
C ASP A 146 12.20 -3.20 0.67
N LEU A 147 11.96 -3.58 1.93
CA LEU A 147 12.44 -2.85 3.11
C LEU A 147 13.51 -3.62 3.88
N ASP A 148 14.04 -4.71 3.32
CA ASP A 148 15.09 -5.49 3.97
C ASP A 148 16.30 -4.60 4.34
N ASN A 149 16.52 -4.48 5.66
CA ASN A 149 17.58 -3.67 6.27
C ASN A 149 17.48 -2.16 5.98
N VAL A 150 16.28 -1.63 5.73
CA VAL A 150 16.05 -0.19 5.56
C VAL A 150 15.75 0.47 6.90
N GLU A 151 16.51 1.50 7.25
CA GLU A 151 16.25 2.29 8.47
C GLU A 151 15.30 3.45 8.19
N VAL A 152 15.52 4.20 7.11
CA VAL A 152 14.75 5.40 6.77
C VAL A 152 14.21 5.33 5.36
N LEU A 153 12.92 5.64 5.21
CA LEU A 153 12.28 5.87 3.92
C LEU A 153 12.00 7.36 3.73
N ASP A 154 12.32 7.84 2.54
CA ASP A 154 11.86 9.13 2.03
C ASP A 154 10.90 8.87 0.86
N LEU A 155 9.68 9.38 0.99
CA LEU A 155 8.68 9.44 -0.07
C LEU A 155 8.69 10.84 -0.65
N ILE A 156 9.03 10.96 -1.94
CA ILE A 156 9.25 12.25 -2.59
C ILE A 156 8.33 12.36 -3.79
N VAL A 157 7.71 13.53 -3.96
CA VAL A 157 7.02 13.91 -5.19
C VAL A 157 7.69 15.16 -5.76
N THR A 158 8.13 15.10 -7.02
CA THR A 158 8.71 16.24 -7.73
C THR A 158 7.67 16.90 -8.63
N ASP A 159 7.93 18.13 -9.04
CA ASP A 159 7.05 19.00 -9.86
C ASP A 159 7.11 18.72 -11.37
N GLY A 160 7.45 17.48 -11.76
CA GLY A 160 7.50 17.05 -13.16
C GLY A 160 8.46 17.82 -14.10
N HIS A 161 9.20 18.82 -13.58
CA HIS A 161 9.97 19.83 -14.31
C HIS A 161 9.15 20.88 -15.07
N ASP A 162 7.85 21.05 -14.81
CA ASP A 162 7.03 22.14 -15.34
C ASP A 162 6.50 23.12 -14.27
N GLY A 163 6.77 22.81 -13.00
CA GLY A 163 6.50 23.66 -11.85
C GLY A 163 5.19 23.28 -11.16
N ALA A 164 5.04 23.69 -9.89
CA ALA A 164 4.07 23.10 -8.97
C ALA A 164 2.57 23.31 -9.28
N ALA A 165 2.18 23.95 -10.38
CA ALA A 165 0.78 24.37 -10.55
C ALA A 165 -0.15 23.19 -10.82
N GLY A 166 -1.02 22.86 -9.85
CA GLY A 166 -1.94 21.73 -9.97
C GLY A 166 -1.29 20.39 -9.68
N ASP A 167 -0.18 20.36 -8.94
CA ASP A 167 0.55 19.12 -8.63
C ASP A 167 0.04 18.43 -7.36
N GLY A 168 -1.29 18.39 -7.20
CA GLY A 168 -1.95 17.54 -6.21
C GLY A 168 -1.66 16.07 -6.53
N ALA A 169 -1.11 15.34 -5.57
CA ALA A 169 -0.66 13.97 -5.75
C ALA A 169 -0.97 13.13 -4.51
N ALA A 170 -0.98 11.80 -4.67
CA ALA A 170 -1.28 10.92 -3.56
C ALA A 170 -0.39 9.68 -3.50
N TRP A 171 -0.02 9.32 -2.27
CA TRP A 171 0.41 7.96 -1.90
C TRP A 171 -0.82 7.20 -1.41
N ALA A 172 -1.66 6.79 -2.35
CA ALA A 172 -2.98 6.23 -2.08
C ALA A 172 -2.88 4.78 -1.59
N GLY A 173 -3.67 4.45 -0.56
CA GLY A 173 -3.66 3.14 0.07
C GLY A 173 -2.30 2.74 0.64
N ALA A 174 -1.43 3.70 1.00
CA ALA A 174 -0.07 3.39 1.42
C ALA A 174 -0.01 2.60 2.74
N PHE A 175 0.72 1.48 2.75
CA PHE A 175 0.91 0.65 3.94
C PHE A 175 2.26 -0.07 3.96
N LEU A 176 2.60 -0.58 5.14
CA LEU A 176 3.72 -1.47 5.39
C LEU A 176 3.22 -2.87 5.71
N THR A 177 3.89 -3.88 5.17
CA THR A 177 3.74 -5.28 5.59
C THR A 177 4.83 -5.61 6.60
N CYS A 178 4.45 -6.16 7.76
CA CYS A 178 5.35 -6.47 8.85
C CYS A 178 5.17 -7.91 9.36
N GLN A 179 6.25 -8.45 9.92
CA GLN A 179 6.26 -9.75 10.58
C GLN A 179 6.13 -9.54 12.10
N ASP A 180 5.52 -10.49 12.80
CA ASP A 180 5.47 -10.51 14.27
C ASP A 180 6.81 -10.91 14.92
#